data_AF-A0AAW0G8H6-F1
#
_entry.id   AF-A0AAW0G8H6-F1
#
_cell.length_a   1.000
_cell.length_b   1.000
_cell.length_c   1.000
_cell.angle_alpha   90.00
_cell.angle_beta   90.00
_cell.angle_gamma   90.00
#
_symmetry.space_group_name_H-M   'P 1'
#
loop_
_entity.id
_entity.type
_entity.pdbx_description
1 polymer ?
#
loop_
_entity_poly.entity_id
_entity_poly.type
_entity_poly.pdbx_seq_one_letter_code
_entity_poly.pdbx_strand_id
1 'polypeptide(L)'
;MATKSSTTVLQDGLRQRPINGHSKIALVTPTDEGKKIDQKLDQHLEYEFGGPFGVVAIMTGFPILMYYLWICLVYYDGQLVLPKSADDIQPFLGRMWEHVCEGASPNLYAWKVYTGLIVYQLFLAWVVPGYMQEGLPVPSLGYKTLMYKCNAIGCIYITWITAFLLHYTGVFRLTSIIDNFGHLMSVAMIWGFGVTLSMYIITVAFGKPIRMSGNLIYDIFMGACLNPRIGPIDLKMWLEVRIPWVIVFMVSVSGACKQYETYGYVTPNMAFMCLATWLYLNACGKGEECIPQTWDMFHEKWGFLVIFWNFAGVPFSYIYSVVYMASNHPSKYEFSTPVYVLLFGTLLSAYYIWDTSMSQKSRFKMQTQGVFTYRKTFPQLPGGTIENPKFIQTAHGNRLLIDGWWAWSRKPNYVADWTMSFTWGLCIGAATPIPYFYSVFFIVVLIHRCGRDFERCAVKYGKDWERYCEIVPYKFIPYVY
;
A
#
# COMPACT_ATOMS: atom_id res chain seq x y z
N MET A 1 41.59 17.20 -2.53
CA MET A 1 41.38 15.89 -1.89
C MET A 1 40.12 15.97 -1.05
N ALA A 2 39.00 15.42 -1.53
CA ALA A 2 37.74 15.42 -0.79
C ALA A 2 37.73 14.24 0.20
N THR A 3 37.73 14.56 1.50
CA THR A 3 37.62 13.60 2.59
C THR A 3 36.22 12.98 2.57
N LYS A 4 36.12 11.71 2.17
CA LYS A 4 34.93 10.88 2.36
C LYS A 4 34.65 10.81 3.87
N SER A 5 33.60 11.47 4.34
CA SER A 5 32.98 11.18 5.64
C SER A 5 32.55 9.71 5.62
N SER A 6 33.31 8.84 6.27
CA SER A 6 33.09 7.40 6.26
C SER A 6 31.88 7.04 7.12
N THR A 7 30.73 6.84 6.48
CA THR A 7 29.60 6.15 7.11
C THR A 7 29.98 4.69 7.33
N THR A 8 30.18 4.28 8.58
CA THR A 8 30.47 2.87 8.90
C THR A 8 29.24 2.02 8.58
N VAL A 9 29.36 1.15 7.57
CA VAL A 9 28.35 0.13 7.26
C VAL A 9 28.50 -0.99 8.28
N LEU A 10 27.51 -1.15 9.15
CA LEU A 10 27.42 -2.31 10.04
C LEU A 10 26.74 -3.48 9.29
N GLN A 11 26.91 -4.72 9.78
CA GLN A 11 26.21 -5.90 9.24
C GLN A 11 24.70 -5.61 9.01
N ASP A 12 24.15 -6.18 7.93
CA ASP A 12 22.73 -6.08 7.51
C ASP A 12 22.22 -4.73 6.97
N GLY A 13 23.13 -3.84 6.53
CA GLY A 13 22.75 -2.57 5.89
C GLY A 13 22.33 -1.47 6.88
N LEU A 14 22.60 -1.69 8.18
CA LEU A 14 22.50 -0.70 9.25
C LEU A 14 23.60 0.35 9.11
N ARG A 15 23.21 1.63 9.19
CA ARG A 15 24.13 2.77 9.16
C ARG A 15 23.92 3.68 10.36
N GLN A 16 25.03 4.09 10.96
CA GLN A 16 25.05 5.20 11.90
C GLN A 16 25.26 6.48 11.11
N ARG A 17 24.32 7.44 11.19
CA ARG A 17 24.52 8.73 10.54
C ARG A 17 25.62 9.53 11.23
N PRO A 18 26.54 10.17 10.48
CA PRO A 18 27.48 11.10 11.07
C PRO A 18 26.72 12.32 11.60
N ILE A 19 26.83 12.58 12.89
CA ILE A 19 26.15 13.70 13.58
C ILE A 19 26.81 15.05 13.18
N ASN A 20 28.07 15.03 12.75
CA ASN A 20 28.89 16.21 12.46
C ASN A 20 29.57 16.14 11.06
N GLY A 21 28.80 16.01 9.98
CA GLY A 21 29.30 16.23 8.62
C GLY A 21 29.12 17.69 8.19
N HIS A 22 30.03 18.24 7.37
CA HIS A 22 30.04 19.61 6.80
C HIS A 22 28.82 19.94 5.88
N SER A 23 27.61 19.67 6.35
CA SER A 23 26.35 20.09 5.75
C SER A 23 26.04 21.50 6.25
N LYS A 24 25.76 22.45 5.34
CA LYS A 24 25.28 23.80 5.69
C LYS A 24 23.90 23.79 6.36
N ILE A 25 23.23 22.64 6.42
CA ILE A 25 21.93 22.44 7.07
C ILE A 25 22.17 21.64 8.35
N ALA A 26 21.83 22.21 9.51
CA ALA A 26 21.82 21.48 10.77
C ALA A 26 20.89 20.27 10.64
N LEU A 27 21.47 19.08 10.77
CA LEU A 27 20.74 17.81 10.69
C LEU A 27 19.74 17.74 11.83
N VAL A 28 18.48 17.45 11.51
CA VAL A 28 17.43 17.29 12.51
C VAL A 28 17.66 15.99 13.28
N THR A 29 18.05 16.11 14.54
CA THR A 29 18.10 15.01 15.50
C THR A 29 17.19 15.32 16.69
N PRO A 30 16.45 14.33 17.22
CA PRO A 30 15.67 14.53 18.43
C PRO A 30 16.55 15.01 19.60
N THR A 31 16.00 15.91 20.43
CA THR A 31 16.59 16.31 21.71
C THR A 31 16.65 15.12 22.67
N ASP A 32 17.39 15.20 23.76
CA ASP A 32 17.47 14.08 24.70
C ASP A 32 16.12 13.80 25.39
N GLU A 33 15.34 14.85 25.66
CA GLU A 33 13.93 14.74 26.07
C GLU A 33 13.08 14.10 24.97
N GLY A 34 13.26 14.52 23.71
CA GLY A 34 12.58 13.93 22.56
C GLY A 34 12.88 12.44 22.40
N LYS A 35 14.12 12.02 22.65
CA LYS A 35 14.52 10.62 22.61
C LYS A 35 13.86 9.78 23.71
N LYS A 36 13.68 10.33 24.91
CA LYS A 36 12.94 9.66 26.01
C LYS A 36 11.48 9.43 25.63
N ILE A 37 10.84 10.42 25.01
CA ILE A 37 9.45 10.30 24.51
C ILE A 37 9.38 9.23 23.41
N ASP A 38 10.31 9.25 22.47
CA ASP A 38 10.36 8.27 21.39
C ASP A 38 10.58 6.84 21.92
N GLN A 39 11.41 6.65 22.95
CA GLN A 39 11.57 5.35 23.63
C GLN A 39 10.27 4.86 24.28
N LYS A 40 9.52 5.76 24.93
CA LYS A 40 8.20 5.43 25.50
C LYS A 40 7.21 5.03 24.41
N LEU A 41 7.20 5.76 23.29
CA LEU A 41 6.34 5.49 22.12
C LEU A 41 6.80 4.28 21.28
N ASP A 42 7.97 3.71 21.56
CA ASP A 42 8.52 2.52 20.91
C ASP A 42 8.36 1.26 21.78
N GLN A 43 7.37 1.27 22.67
CA GLN A 43 6.93 0.14 23.48
C GLN A 43 5.51 -0.26 23.08
N HIS A 44 5.14 -1.52 23.34
CA HIS A 44 3.74 -1.92 23.26
C HIS A 44 3.03 -1.46 24.53
N LEU A 45 2.09 -0.53 24.38
CA LEU A 45 1.34 0.05 25.50
C LEU A 45 -0.11 -0.41 25.52
N GLU A 46 -0.72 -0.59 24.34
CA GLU A 46 -2.14 -0.84 24.20
C GLU A 46 -2.43 -1.78 23.03
N TYR A 47 -3.52 -2.53 23.15
CA TYR A 47 -4.06 -3.34 22.06
C TYR A 47 -4.79 -2.46 21.06
N GLU A 48 -4.46 -2.63 19.79
CA GLU A 48 -5.19 -2.05 18.67
C GLU A 48 -6.15 -3.07 18.07
N PHE A 49 -7.01 -2.65 17.13
CA PHE A 49 -7.89 -3.56 16.37
C PHE A 49 -8.78 -4.46 17.23
N GLY A 50 -9.23 -3.98 18.39
CA GLY A 50 -10.06 -4.76 19.32
C GLY A 50 -9.29 -5.86 20.07
N GLY A 51 -7.96 -5.79 20.09
CA GLY A 51 -7.10 -6.76 20.76
C GLY A 51 -7.22 -8.17 20.21
N PRO A 52 -6.90 -9.21 21.00
CA PRO A 52 -6.85 -10.60 20.54
C PRO A 52 -8.13 -11.08 19.83
N PHE A 53 -9.32 -10.69 20.31
CA PHE A 53 -10.58 -11.09 19.68
C PHE A 53 -10.81 -10.39 18.34
N GLY A 54 -10.54 -9.08 18.28
CA GLY A 54 -10.72 -8.32 17.05
C GLY A 54 -9.74 -8.75 15.97
N VAL A 55 -8.48 -9.05 16.31
CA VAL A 55 -7.52 -9.58 15.33
C VAL A 55 -7.91 -10.98 14.82
N VAL A 56 -8.47 -11.86 15.66
CA VAL A 56 -9.00 -13.17 15.21
C VAL A 56 -10.15 -12.97 14.21
N ALA A 57 -11.06 -12.05 14.52
CA ALA A 57 -12.18 -11.73 13.64
C ALA A 57 -11.70 -11.17 12.29
N ILE A 58 -10.64 -10.36 12.28
CA ILE A 58 -10.02 -9.85 11.05
C ILE A 58 -9.33 -10.97 10.27
N MET A 59 -8.52 -11.80 10.94
CA MET A 59 -7.76 -12.88 10.30
C MET A 59 -8.66 -13.93 9.64
N THR A 60 -9.84 -14.19 10.19
CA THR A 60 -10.80 -15.16 9.63
C THR A 60 -11.84 -14.49 8.74
N GLY A 61 -12.34 -13.31 9.13
CA GLY A 61 -13.42 -12.60 8.45
C GLY A 61 -13.02 -12.05 7.09
N PHE A 62 -11.83 -11.47 6.93
CA PHE A 62 -11.43 -10.92 5.63
C PHE A 62 -11.30 -11.98 4.52
N PRO A 63 -10.62 -13.13 4.73
CA PRO A 63 -10.62 -14.20 3.73
C PRO A 63 -12.02 -14.65 3.32
N ILE A 64 -12.92 -14.85 4.30
CA ILE A 64 -14.31 -15.26 4.04
C ILE A 64 -15.05 -14.18 3.25
N LEU A 65 -14.90 -12.91 3.65
CA LEU A 65 -15.52 -11.78 2.97
C LEU A 65 -15.03 -11.65 1.53
N MET A 66 -13.74 -11.86 1.28
CA MET A 66 -13.18 -11.83 -0.07
C MET A 66 -13.79 -12.90 -0.97
N TYR A 67 -13.94 -14.14 -0.49
CA TYR A 67 -14.67 -15.18 -1.23
C TYR A 67 -16.12 -14.79 -1.46
N TYR A 68 -16.83 -14.34 -0.41
CA TYR A 68 -18.23 -13.97 -0.51
C TYR A 68 -18.47 -12.86 -1.56
N LEU A 69 -17.68 -11.78 -1.52
CA LEU A 69 -17.80 -10.68 -2.46
C LEU A 69 -17.46 -11.12 -3.89
N TRP A 70 -16.40 -11.92 -4.08
CA TRP A 70 -16.07 -12.50 -5.38
C TRP A 70 -17.18 -13.40 -5.91
N ILE A 71 -17.76 -14.27 -5.07
CA ILE A 71 -18.88 -15.15 -5.46
C ILE A 71 -20.08 -14.32 -5.91
N CYS A 72 -20.47 -13.32 -5.12
CA CYS A 72 -21.58 -12.42 -5.46
C CYS A 72 -21.32 -11.72 -6.80
N LEU A 73 -20.07 -11.30 -7.04
CA LEU A 73 -19.66 -10.60 -8.24
C LEU A 73 -19.71 -11.47 -9.50
N VAL A 74 -19.28 -12.72 -9.41
CA VAL A 74 -19.13 -13.62 -10.56
C VAL A 74 -20.40 -14.46 -10.80
N TYR A 75 -21.03 -14.99 -9.75
CA TYR A 75 -22.11 -15.96 -9.86
C TYR A 75 -23.51 -15.37 -9.63
N TYR A 76 -23.59 -14.16 -9.08
CA TYR A 76 -24.87 -13.50 -8.73
C TYR A 76 -24.99 -12.09 -9.30
N ASP A 77 -24.35 -11.83 -10.44
CA ASP A 77 -24.47 -10.55 -11.17
C ASP A 77 -24.14 -9.30 -10.32
N GLY A 78 -23.19 -9.44 -9.38
CA GLY A 78 -22.83 -8.38 -8.45
C GLY A 78 -23.84 -8.14 -7.33
N GLN A 79 -24.90 -8.94 -7.20
CA GLN A 79 -25.89 -8.78 -6.15
C GLN A 79 -25.44 -9.48 -4.86
N LEU A 80 -25.59 -8.77 -3.73
CA LEU A 80 -25.33 -9.35 -2.42
C LEU A 80 -26.44 -10.35 -2.08
N VAL A 81 -26.07 -11.63 -1.98
CA VAL A 81 -27.00 -12.71 -1.64
C VAL A 81 -26.88 -13.09 -0.17
N LEU A 82 -28.01 -13.44 0.45
CA LEU A 82 -28.12 -13.88 1.83
C LEU A 82 -29.01 -15.14 1.91
N PRO A 83 -28.88 -15.95 2.96
CA PRO A 83 -29.85 -17.02 3.23
C PRO A 83 -31.28 -16.45 3.31
N LYS A 84 -32.24 -17.13 2.67
CA LYS A 84 -33.63 -16.64 2.61
C LYS A 84 -34.43 -16.93 3.89
N SER A 85 -33.97 -17.86 4.72
CA SER A 85 -34.57 -18.27 5.98
C SER A 85 -33.51 -18.93 6.87
N ALA A 86 -33.87 -19.23 8.13
CA ALA A 86 -33.00 -19.98 9.04
C ALA A 86 -32.64 -21.38 8.48
N ASP A 87 -33.61 -22.04 7.85
CA ASP A 87 -33.42 -23.37 7.24
C ASP A 87 -32.53 -23.32 5.99
N ASP A 88 -32.44 -22.17 5.32
CA ASP A 88 -31.57 -21.97 4.14
C ASP A 88 -30.12 -21.63 4.54
N ILE A 89 -29.78 -21.47 5.82
CA ILE A 89 -28.40 -21.14 6.23
C ILE A 89 -27.42 -22.24 5.80
N GLN A 90 -27.68 -23.49 6.17
CA GLN A 90 -26.78 -24.59 5.84
C GLN A 90 -26.74 -24.86 4.32
N PRO A 91 -27.87 -24.92 3.59
CA PRO A 91 -27.87 -25.00 2.13
C PRO A 91 -27.14 -23.83 1.45
N PHE A 92 -27.32 -22.59 1.94
CA PHE A 92 -26.62 -21.42 1.43
C PHE A 92 -25.11 -21.56 1.57
N LEU A 93 -24.63 -21.98 2.74
CA LEU A 93 -23.19 -22.22 2.96
C LEU A 93 -22.65 -23.33 2.04
N GLY A 94 -23.44 -24.37 1.79
CA GLY A 94 -23.12 -25.41 0.80
C GLY A 94 -22.96 -24.84 -0.61
N ARG A 95 -23.90 -24.01 -1.06
CA ARG A 95 -23.82 -23.32 -2.37
C ARG A 95 -22.61 -22.39 -2.47
N MET A 96 -22.32 -21.61 -1.42
CA MET A 96 -21.13 -20.75 -1.39
C MET A 96 -19.85 -21.58 -1.49
N TRP A 97 -19.79 -22.72 -0.80
CA TRP A 97 -18.64 -23.63 -0.83
C TRP A 97 -18.45 -24.29 -2.20
N GLU A 98 -19.53 -24.67 -2.88
CA GLU A 98 -19.51 -25.19 -4.25
C GLU A 98 -18.86 -24.19 -5.22
N HIS A 99 -19.25 -22.92 -5.17
CA HIS A 99 -18.61 -21.85 -5.97
C HIS A 99 -17.12 -21.69 -5.67
N VAL A 100 -16.70 -21.84 -4.41
CA VAL A 100 -15.28 -21.84 -4.05
C VAL A 100 -14.56 -23.05 -4.65
N CYS A 101 -15.14 -24.24 -4.58
CA CYS A 101 -14.56 -25.46 -5.14
C CYS A 101 -14.38 -25.35 -6.66
N GLU A 102 -15.36 -24.78 -7.35
CA GLU A 102 -15.37 -24.66 -8.81
C GLU A 102 -14.47 -23.52 -9.30
N GLY A 103 -14.68 -22.29 -8.84
CA GLY A 103 -14.02 -21.11 -9.42
C GLY A 103 -12.87 -20.53 -8.61
N ALA A 104 -12.61 -21.04 -7.41
CA ALA A 104 -11.53 -20.56 -6.56
C ALA A 104 -10.68 -21.66 -5.89
N SER A 105 -10.83 -22.92 -6.27
CA SER A 105 -9.95 -23.96 -5.73
C SER A 105 -8.48 -23.70 -6.12
N PRO A 106 -7.51 -23.81 -5.20
CA PRO A 106 -6.10 -23.66 -5.57
C PRO A 106 -5.72 -24.71 -6.62
N ASN A 107 -5.37 -24.26 -7.83
CA ASN A 107 -5.03 -25.16 -8.94
C ASN A 107 -3.57 -24.94 -9.40
N LEU A 108 -3.08 -25.87 -10.23
CA LEU A 108 -1.68 -25.83 -10.68
C LEU A 108 -1.35 -24.57 -11.49
N TYR A 109 -2.31 -24.05 -12.26
CA TYR A 109 -2.14 -22.82 -13.02
C TYR A 109 -1.91 -21.62 -12.08
N ALA A 110 -2.78 -21.45 -11.09
CA ALA A 110 -2.69 -20.36 -10.13
C ALA A 110 -1.38 -20.42 -9.31
N TRP A 111 -0.96 -21.61 -8.89
CA TRP A 111 0.34 -21.80 -8.23
C TRP A 111 1.50 -21.37 -9.12
N LYS A 112 1.52 -21.80 -10.39
CA LYS A 112 2.58 -21.45 -11.35
C LYS A 112 2.64 -19.95 -11.62
N VAL A 113 1.50 -19.32 -11.88
CA VAL A 113 1.44 -17.89 -12.25
C VAL A 113 1.76 -17.01 -11.06
N TYR A 114 1.10 -17.24 -9.92
CA TYR A 114 1.26 -16.39 -8.74
C TYR A 114 2.65 -16.56 -8.11
N THR A 115 3.11 -17.79 -7.92
CA THR A 115 4.46 -18.05 -7.38
C THR A 115 5.54 -17.66 -8.38
N GLY A 116 5.29 -17.87 -9.67
CA GLY A 116 6.18 -17.41 -10.74
C GLY A 116 6.37 -15.89 -10.69
N LEU A 117 5.29 -15.12 -10.49
CA LEU A 117 5.38 -13.67 -10.30
C LEU A 117 6.18 -13.30 -9.05
N ILE A 118 5.94 -13.96 -7.90
CA ILE A 118 6.69 -13.71 -6.66
C ILE A 118 8.19 -13.92 -6.88
N VAL A 119 8.57 -15.07 -7.43
CA VAL A 119 9.97 -15.42 -7.69
C VAL A 119 10.57 -14.46 -8.70
N TYR A 120 9.83 -14.12 -9.76
CA TYR A 120 10.28 -13.17 -10.77
C TYR A 120 10.50 -11.77 -10.20
N GLN A 121 9.58 -11.26 -9.36
CA GLN A 121 9.73 -9.96 -8.72
C GLN A 121 10.89 -9.93 -7.71
N LEU A 122 11.15 -11.03 -7.00
CA LEU A 122 12.33 -11.16 -6.13
C LEU A 122 13.62 -11.16 -6.97
N PHE A 123 13.65 -11.93 -8.05
CA PHE A 123 14.78 -11.97 -8.97
C PHE A 123 15.08 -10.57 -9.54
N LEU A 124 14.06 -9.87 -10.06
CA LEU A 124 14.22 -8.50 -10.56
C LEU A 124 14.68 -7.54 -9.46
N ALA A 125 14.12 -7.63 -8.25
CA ALA A 125 14.57 -6.82 -7.11
C ALA A 125 16.06 -7.04 -6.78
N TRP A 126 16.56 -8.26 -6.98
CA TRP A 126 17.96 -8.59 -6.78
C TRP A 126 18.86 -8.02 -7.88
N VAL A 127 18.53 -8.27 -9.15
CA VAL A 127 19.45 -8.01 -10.28
C VAL A 127 19.36 -6.60 -10.85
N VAL A 128 18.17 -5.99 -10.84
CA VAL A 128 17.99 -4.66 -11.45
C VAL A 128 18.70 -3.61 -10.60
N PRO A 129 19.53 -2.72 -11.18
CA PRO A 129 20.15 -1.63 -10.45
C PRO A 129 19.12 -0.74 -9.77
N GLY A 130 19.46 -0.19 -8.59
CA GLY A 130 18.53 0.62 -7.80
C GLY A 130 19.19 1.85 -7.21
N TYR A 131 18.38 2.89 -7.03
CA TYR A 131 18.77 4.06 -6.27
C TYR A 131 18.78 3.70 -4.78
N MET A 132 19.83 4.06 -4.06
CA MET A 132 19.98 3.69 -2.65
C MET A 132 19.52 4.83 -1.75
N GLN A 133 18.52 4.58 -0.90
CA GLN A 133 17.92 5.58 -0.03
C GLN A 133 18.04 5.20 1.45
N GLU A 134 18.42 6.16 2.29
CA GLU A 134 18.35 6.01 3.76
C GLU A 134 16.92 6.24 4.26
N GLY A 135 16.41 5.33 5.08
CA GLY A 135 15.15 5.51 5.80
C GLY A 135 15.29 6.39 7.03
N LEU A 136 14.20 6.53 7.78
CA LEU A 136 14.18 7.29 9.04
C LEU A 136 15.03 6.61 10.13
N PRO A 137 15.64 7.39 11.06
CA PRO A 137 16.25 6.85 12.26
C PRO A 137 15.24 6.07 13.10
N VAL A 138 15.60 4.84 13.49
CA VAL A 138 14.69 3.94 14.23
C VAL A 138 15.08 3.92 15.72
N PRO A 139 14.19 4.33 16.65
CA PRO A 139 14.49 4.36 18.09
C PRO A 139 14.95 3.00 18.65
N SER A 140 14.24 1.91 18.35
CA SER A 140 14.60 0.53 18.75
C SER A 140 15.93 0.03 18.20
N LEU A 141 16.49 0.69 17.18
CA LEU A 141 17.81 0.37 16.63
C LEU A 141 18.88 1.38 17.08
N GLY A 142 18.61 2.15 18.14
CA GLY A 142 19.51 3.17 18.66
C GLY A 142 19.69 4.34 17.70
N TYR A 143 18.62 4.73 17.00
CA TYR A 143 18.62 5.78 15.96
C TYR A 143 19.52 5.50 14.75
N LYS A 144 19.89 4.23 14.56
CA LYS A 144 20.46 3.77 13.29
C LYS A 144 19.42 3.87 12.17
N THR A 145 19.93 3.94 10.96
CA THR A 145 19.12 3.99 9.74
C THR A 145 19.35 2.76 8.90
N LEU A 146 18.33 2.38 8.15
CA LEU A 146 18.38 1.27 7.21
C LEU A 146 18.51 1.81 5.78
N MET A 147 19.34 1.13 4.98
CA MET A 147 19.44 1.40 3.55
C MET A 147 18.42 0.60 2.75
N TYR A 148 17.79 1.25 1.78
CA TYR A 148 16.79 0.66 0.91
C TYR A 148 17.22 0.78 -0.55
N LYS A 149 17.09 -0.32 -1.30
CA LYS A 149 17.36 -0.37 -2.73
C LYS A 149 16.06 -0.09 -3.49
N CYS A 150 15.95 1.11 -4.04
CA CYS A 150 14.80 1.60 -4.80
C CYS A 150 14.97 1.30 -6.30
N ASN A 151 14.46 0.15 -6.75
CA ASN A 151 14.48 -0.29 -8.15
C ASN A 151 13.10 -0.77 -8.70
N ALA A 152 11.99 -0.52 -7.99
CA ALA A 152 10.65 -0.92 -8.41
C ALA A 152 10.31 -0.43 -9.81
N ILE A 153 10.57 0.85 -10.15
CA ILE A 153 10.22 1.39 -11.48
C ILE A 153 10.83 0.58 -12.64
N GLY A 154 12.12 0.22 -12.54
CA GLY A 154 12.79 -0.59 -13.56
C GLY A 154 12.21 -2.00 -13.63
N CYS A 155 11.90 -2.58 -12.46
CA CYS A 155 11.30 -3.91 -12.39
C CYS A 155 9.87 -3.94 -12.96
N ILE A 156 9.08 -2.89 -12.73
CA ILE A 156 7.74 -2.73 -13.28
C ILE A 156 7.79 -2.70 -14.80
N TYR A 157 8.63 -1.85 -15.41
CA TYR A 157 8.77 -1.80 -16.86
C TYR A 157 9.28 -3.11 -17.47
N ILE A 158 10.26 -3.76 -16.85
CA ILE A 158 10.73 -5.08 -17.29
C ILE A 158 9.60 -6.11 -17.23
N THR A 159 8.80 -6.09 -16.16
CA THR A 159 7.64 -6.98 -15.99
C THR A 159 6.61 -6.76 -17.08
N TRP A 160 6.34 -5.51 -17.43
CA TRP A 160 5.39 -5.16 -18.49
C TRP A 160 5.87 -5.62 -19.87
N ILE A 161 7.13 -5.37 -20.20
CA ILE A 161 7.73 -5.83 -21.45
C ILE A 161 7.67 -7.36 -21.51
N THR A 162 8.00 -8.04 -20.40
CA THR A 162 7.92 -9.50 -20.31
C THR A 162 6.50 -9.99 -20.54
N ALA A 163 5.51 -9.40 -19.86
CA ALA A 163 4.10 -9.75 -20.00
C ALA A 163 3.60 -9.53 -21.44
N PHE A 164 3.97 -8.41 -22.07
CA PHE A 164 3.67 -8.12 -23.48
C PHE A 164 4.29 -9.17 -24.41
N LEU A 165 5.58 -9.48 -24.26
CA LEU A 165 6.27 -10.46 -25.10
C LEU A 165 5.67 -11.86 -24.96
N LEU A 166 5.37 -12.28 -23.73
CA LEU A 166 4.73 -13.58 -23.49
C LEU A 166 3.32 -13.64 -24.08
N HIS A 167 2.59 -12.53 -24.08
CA HIS A 167 1.29 -12.44 -24.74
C HIS A 167 1.39 -12.48 -26.25
N TYR A 168 2.28 -11.65 -26.81
CA TYR A 168 2.50 -11.55 -28.25
C TYR A 168 2.98 -12.87 -28.87
N THR A 169 3.84 -13.60 -28.17
CA THR A 169 4.34 -14.93 -28.60
C THR A 169 3.36 -16.06 -28.35
N GLY A 170 2.23 -15.81 -27.67
CA GLY A 170 1.23 -16.82 -27.32
C GLY A 170 1.62 -17.73 -26.15
N VAL A 171 2.76 -17.51 -25.50
CA VAL A 171 3.24 -18.30 -24.35
C VAL A 171 2.38 -18.08 -23.11
N PHE A 172 1.91 -16.84 -22.89
CA PHE A 172 1.05 -16.50 -21.76
C PHE A 172 -0.04 -15.53 -22.21
N ARG A 173 -1.30 -15.99 -22.23
CA ARG A 173 -2.43 -15.12 -22.57
C ARG A 173 -2.78 -14.25 -21.37
N LEU A 174 -2.76 -12.93 -21.53
CA LEU A 174 -3.08 -11.99 -20.46
C LEU A 174 -4.48 -12.20 -19.90
N THR A 175 -5.45 -12.55 -20.76
CA THR A 175 -6.83 -12.86 -20.37
C THR A 175 -6.93 -14.02 -19.38
N SER A 176 -5.95 -14.91 -19.34
CA SER A 176 -5.93 -16.02 -18.38
C SER A 176 -5.76 -15.55 -16.93
N ILE A 177 -5.34 -14.30 -16.67
CA ILE A 177 -5.31 -13.73 -15.31
C ILE A 177 -6.73 -13.52 -14.80
N ILE A 178 -7.57 -12.77 -15.54
CA ILE A 178 -8.95 -12.50 -15.11
C ILE A 178 -9.81 -13.78 -15.13
N ASP A 179 -9.58 -14.68 -16.10
CA ASP A 179 -10.31 -15.95 -16.20
C ASP A 179 -10.04 -16.89 -15.01
N ASN A 180 -8.91 -16.72 -14.31
CA ASN A 180 -8.52 -17.53 -13.15
C ASN A 180 -8.47 -16.69 -11.85
N PHE A 181 -9.21 -15.58 -11.79
CA PHE A 181 -9.14 -14.63 -10.67
C PHE A 181 -9.35 -15.30 -9.31
N GLY A 182 -10.40 -16.14 -9.16
CA GLY A 182 -10.70 -16.83 -7.91
C GLY A 182 -9.58 -17.78 -7.47
N HIS A 183 -9.05 -18.59 -8.40
CA HIS A 183 -7.96 -19.52 -8.11
C HIS A 183 -6.67 -18.78 -7.68
N LEU A 184 -6.34 -17.66 -8.34
CA LEU A 184 -5.21 -16.80 -7.98
C LEU A 184 -5.40 -16.17 -6.60
N MET A 185 -6.61 -15.72 -6.28
CA MET A 185 -6.95 -15.17 -4.97
C MET A 185 -6.70 -16.18 -3.86
N SER A 186 -7.08 -17.44 -4.05
CA SER A 186 -6.89 -18.49 -3.04
C SER A 186 -5.42 -18.83 -2.82
N VAL A 187 -4.63 -18.93 -3.90
CA VAL A 187 -3.17 -19.11 -3.78
C VAL A 187 -2.52 -17.90 -3.08
N ALA A 188 -2.99 -16.69 -3.35
CA ALA A 188 -2.52 -15.48 -2.67
C ALA A 188 -2.81 -15.50 -1.16
N MET A 189 -4.00 -15.95 -0.76
CA MET A 189 -4.36 -16.12 0.65
C MET A 189 -3.45 -17.15 1.33
N ILE A 190 -3.18 -18.28 0.68
CA ILE A 190 -2.27 -19.31 1.20
C ILE A 190 -0.86 -18.75 1.40
N TRP A 191 -0.34 -17.99 0.43
CA TRP A 191 0.93 -17.26 0.59
C TRP A 191 0.88 -16.26 1.75
N GLY A 192 -0.20 -15.49 1.89
CA GLY A 192 -0.40 -14.53 2.97
C GLY A 192 -0.30 -15.17 4.36
N PHE A 193 -1.01 -16.28 4.58
CA PHE A 193 -0.92 -17.03 5.84
C PHE A 193 0.45 -17.71 6.01
N GLY A 194 0.95 -18.37 4.97
CA GLY A 194 2.21 -19.11 5.01
C GLY A 194 3.42 -18.22 5.35
N VAL A 195 3.54 -17.06 4.69
CA VAL A 195 4.63 -16.10 4.95
C VAL A 195 4.47 -15.49 6.34
N THR A 196 3.25 -15.14 6.75
CA THR A 196 3.00 -14.61 8.10
C THR A 196 3.50 -15.57 9.18
N LEU A 197 3.08 -16.83 9.13
CA LEU A 197 3.44 -17.84 10.12
C LEU A 197 4.94 -18.14 10.08
N SER A 198 5.50 -18.32 8.88
CA SER A 198 6.93 -18.59 8.71
C SER A 198 7.79 -17.46 9.27
N MET A 199 7.44 -16.20 8.99
CA MET A 199 8.19 -15.06 9.46
C MET A 199 8.07 -14.86 10.97
N TYR A 200 6.89 -15.11 11.55
CA TYR A 200 6.71 -15.10 12.99
C TYR A 200 7.62 -16.15 13.65
N ILE A 201 7.54 -17.42 13.19
CA ILE A 201 8.31 -18.54 13.74
C ILE A 201 9.81 -18.27 13.61
N ILE A 202 10.29 -17.89 12.43
CA ILE A 202 11.71 -17.59 12.19
C ILE A 202 12.20 -16.47 13.10
N THR A 203 11.42 -15.41 13.26
CA THR A 203 11.81 -14.26 14.09
C THR A 203 11.86 -14.62 15.57
N VAL A 204 10.89 -15.40 16.06
CA VAL A 204 10.85 -15.82 17.47
C VAL A 204 11.93 -16.85 17.79
N ALA A 205 12.18 -17.80 16.88
CA ALA A 205 13.16 -18.86 17.11
C ALA A 205 14.61 -18.41 16.92
N PHE A 206 14.88 -17.54 15.94
CA PHE A 206 16.25 -17.22 15.52
C PHE A 206 16.55 -15.72 15.45
N GLY A 207 15.52 -14.87 15.54
CA GLY A 207 15.65 -13.43 15.42
C GLY A 207 15.59 -12.69 16.76
N LYS A 208 15.31 -11.39 16.66
CA LYS A 208 15.04 -10.52 17.82
C LYS A 208 13.63 -9.95 17.68
N PRO A 209 12.63 -10.55 18.34
CA PRO A 209 11.29 -10.00 18.38
C PRO A 209 11.30 -8.60 18.99
N ILE A 210 10.49 -7.70 18.44
CA ILE A 210 10.36 -6.33 18.94
C ILE A 210 8.92 -6.02 19.33
N ARG A 211 8.75 -5.22 20.40
CA ARG A 211 7.45 -4.69 20.85
C ARG A 211 6.36 -5.78 20.90
N MET A 212 6.64 -6.88 21.58
CA MET A 212 5.71 -8.00 21.72
C MET A 212 4.67 -7.69 22.80
N SER A 213 3.42 -8.08 22.58
CA SER A 213 2.31 -7.92 23.54
C SER A 213 2.27 -9.03 24.59
N GLY A 214 2.87 -10.19 24.28
CA GLY A 214 2.74 -11.39 25.09
C GLY A 214 1.51 -12.24 24.74
N ASN A 215 0.65 -11.77 23.83
CA ASN A 215 -0.45 -12.56 23.27
C ASN A 215 -0.06 -13.11 21.88
N LEU A 216 -0.04 -14.44 21.75
CA LEU A 216 0.41 -15.11 20.52
C LEU A 216 -0.33 -14.65 19.26
N ILE A 217 -1.67 -14.62 19.30
CA ILE A 217 -2.47 -14.31 18.10
C ILE A 217 -2.29 -12.84 17.70
N TYR A 218 -2.30 -11.95 18.69
CA TYR A 218 -2.04 -10.53 18.46
C TYR A 218 -0.64 -10.28 17.91
N ASP A 219 0.37 -10.99 18.41
CA ASP A 219 1.74 -10.85 17.94
C ASP A 219 1.96 -11.48 16.55
N ILE A 220 1.21 -12.52 16.15
CA ILE A 220 1.17 -13.01 14.77
C ILE A 220 0.54 -11.96 13.85
N PHE A 221 -0.54 -11.32 14.32
CA PHE A 221 -1.27 -10.33 13.56
C PHE A 221 -0.42 -9.08 13.27
N MET A 222 0.17 -8.50 14.32
CA MET A 222 1.03 -7.32 14.20
C MET A 222 2.42 -7.66 13.66
N GLY A 223 2.94 -8.85 13.95
CA GLY A 223 4.26 -9.32 13.55
C GLY A 223 5.31 -9.22 14.65
N ALA A 224 6.43 -9.93 14.44
CA ALA A 224 7.53 -10.00 15.39
C ALA A 224 8.78 -9.21 14.96
N CYS A 225 8.99 -9.00 13.65
CA CYS A 225 10.13 -8.25 13.11
C CYS A 225 9.68 -6.92 12.47
N LEU A 226 10.62 -5.98 12.32
CA LEU A 226 10.36 -4.69 11.66
C LEU A 226 10.49 -4.81 10.13
N ASN A 227 11.70 -5.14 9.67
CA ASN A 227 12.13 -5.03 8.28
C ASN A 227 13.04 -6.22 7.92
N PRO A 228 12.49 -7.42 7.71
CA PRO A 228 13.29 -8.61 7.36
C PRO A 228 13.85 -8.49 5.95
N ARG A 229 15.02 -9.10 5.72
CA ARG A 229 15.82 -8.90 4.51
C ARG A 229 16.31 -10.21 3.92
N ILE A 230 16.42 -10.23 2.59
CA ILE A 230 17.16 -11.24 1.83
C ILE A 230 18.19 -10.48 0.99
N GLY A 231 19.46 -10.53 1.40
CA GLY A 231 20.52 -9.73 0.80
C GLY A 231 20.19 -8.23 0.80
N PRO A 232 20.18 -7.54 -0.35
CA PRO A 232 19.87 -6.11 -0.43
C PRO A 232 18.37 -5.79 -0.41
N ILE A 233 17.50 -6.82 -0.44
CA ILE A 233 16.06 -6.66 -0.56
C ILE A 233 15.46 -6.57 0.84
N ASP A 234 14.78 -5.45 1.10
CA ASP A 234 13.87 -5.32 2.23
C ASP A 234 12.51 -5.92 1.86
N LEU A 235 12.12 -7.01 2.52
CA LEU A 235 10.93 -7.78 2.15
C LEU A 235 9.64 -7.01 2.38
N LYS A 236 9.61 -6.13 3.39
CA LYS A 236 8.44 -5.32 3.69
C LYS A 236 8.20 -4.31 2.57
N MET A 237 9.24 -3.53 2.24
CA MET A 237 9.17 -2.54 1.14
C MET A 237 8.94 -3.22 -0.22
N TRP A 238 9.61 -4.35 -0.47
CA TRP A 238 9.43 -5.11 -1.70
C TRP A 238 7.98 -5.56 -1.87
N LEU A 239 7.41 -6.15 -0.83
CA LEU A 239 6.04 -6.65 -0.84
C LEU A 239 5.01 -5.53 -0.96
N GLU A 240 5.24 -4.37 -0.34
CA GLU A 240 4.32 -3.22 -0.36
C GLU A 240 4.09 -2.66 -1.77
N VAL A 241 5.09 -2.74 -2.66
CA VAL A 241 5.01 -2.16 -4.01
C VAL A 241 4.80 -3.24 -5.08
N ARG A 242 5.62 -4.29 -5.08
CA ARG A 242 5.89 -5.09 -6.30
C ARG A 242 4.92 -6.24 -6.53
N ILE A 243 4.23 -6.70 -5.50
CA ILE A 243 3.23 -7.76 -5.62
C ILE A 243 1.83 -7.17 -5.80
N PRO A 244 1.27 -6.43 -4.82
CA PRO A 244 -0.11 -5.99 -4.87
C PRO A 244 -0.37 -5.13 -6.10
N TRP A 245 0.38 -4.06 -6.28
CA TRP A 245 0.09 -3.07 -7.33
C TRP A 245 0.41 -3.58 -8.74
N VAL A 246 1.39 -4.48 -8.89
CA VAL A 246 1.65 -5.15 -10.17
C VAL A 246 0.48 -6.05 -10.54
N ILE A 247 -0.06 -6.82 -9.59
CA ILE A 247 -1.23 -7.67 -9.84
C ILE A 247 -2.46 -6.81 -10.12
N VAL A 248 -2.76 -5.80 -9.31
CA VAL A 248 -3.89 -4.86 -9.53
C VAL A 248 -3.86 -4.32 -10.96
N PHE A 249 -2.71 -3.81 -11.40
CA PHE A 249 -2.56 -3.29 -12.76
C PHE A 249 -2.70 -4.39 -13.83
N MET A 250 -2.07 -5.54 -13.64
CA MET A 250 -2.14 -6.64 -14.61
C MET A 250 -3.55 -7.25 -14.73
N VAL A 251 -4.34 -7.24 -13.66
CA VAL A 251 -5.76 -7.62 -13.69
C VAL A 251 -6.56 -6.63 -14.52
N SER A 252 -6.33 -5.31 -14.38
CA SER A 252 -6.96 -4.29 -15.25
C SER A 252 -6.60 -4.50 -16.73
N VAL A 253 -5.32 -4.70 -17.04
CA VAL A 253 -4.87 -4.98 -18.41
C VAL A 253 -5.49 -6.27 -18.94
N SER A 254 -5.54 -7.33 -18.12
CA SER A 254 -6.22 -8.57 -18.46
C SER A 254 -7.70 -8.36 -18.78
N GLY A 255 -8.39 -7.53 -18.00
CA GLY A 255 -9.79 -7.15 -18.26
C GLY A 255 -9.95 -6.38 -19.58
N ALA A 256 -9.04 -5.47 -19.91
CA ALA A 256 -9.03 -4.76 -21.19
C ALA A 256 -8.79 -5.72 -22.37
N CYS A 257 -7.82 -6.63 -22.26
CA CYS A 257 -7.59 -7.67 -23.27
C CYS A 257 -8.86 -8.53 -23.45
N LYS A 258 -9.53 -8.90 -22.36
CA LYS A 258 -10.76 -9.70 -22.41
C LYS A 258 -11.88 -8.96 -23.12
N GLN A 259 -12.09 -7.68 -22.82
CA GLN A 259 -13.08 -6.87 -23.52
C GLN A 259 -12.78 -6.75 -25.01
N TYR A 260 -11.50 -6.56 -25.37
CA TYR A 260 -11.11 -6.50 -26.78
C TYR A 260 -11.38 -7.82 -27.50
N GLU A 261 -11.08 -8.97 -26.88
CA GLU A 261 -11.41 -10.29 -27.44
C GLU A 261 -12.92 -10.51 -27.59
N THR A 262 -13.73 -10.06 -26.63
CA THR A 262 -15.19 -10.29 -26.62
C THR A 262 -15.95 -9.30 -27.51
N TYR A 263 -15.57 -8.03 -27.50
CA TYR A 263 -16.34 -6.94 -28.11
C TYR A 263 -15.64 -6.28 -29.30
N GLY A 264 -14.34 -6.51 -29.50
CA GLY A 264 -13.52 -5.82 -30.51
C GLY A 264 -13.09 -4.40 -30.10
N TYR A 265 -13.42 -3.95 -28.89
CA TYR A 265 -13.01 -2.65 -28.33
C TYR A 265 -12.90 -2.71 -26.80
N VAL A 266 -12.27 -1.69 -26.21
CA VAL A 266 -12.17 -1.51 -24.75
C VAL A 266 -13.10 -0.38 -24.33
N THR A 267 -13.93 -0.58 -23.31
CA THR A 267 -14.85 0.45 -22.84
C THR A 267 -14.11 1.60 -22.15
N PRO A 268 -14.66 2.82 -22.14
CA PRO A 268 -14.08 3.93 -21.38
C PRO A 268 -13.90 3.61 -19.89
N ASN A 269 -14.79 2.81 -19.29
CA ASN A 269 -14.71 2.37 -17.89
C ASN A 269 -13.51 1.43 -17.65
N MET A 270 -13.24 0.51 -18.58
CA MET A 270 -12.08 -0.37 -18.47
C MET A 270 -10.76 0.39 -18.73
N ALA A 271 -10.77 1.30 -19.69
CA ALA A 271 -9.65 2.22 -19.93
C ALA A 271 -9.37 3.11 -18.70
N PHE A 272 -10.43 3.56 -18.01
CA PHE A 272 -10.34 4.28 -16.74
C PHE A 272 -9.61 3.45 -15.69
N MET A 273 -10.00 2.18 -15.49
CA MET A 273 -9.33 1.31 -14.51
C MET A 273 -7.88 1.00 -14.88
N CYS A 274 -7.56 0.83 -16.16
CA CYS A 274 -6.17 0.69 -16.62
C CYS A 274 -5.34 1.92 -16.27
N LEU A 275 -5.86 3.12 -16.54
CA LEU A 275 -5.19 4.38 -16.18
C LEU A 275 -5.06 4.52 -14.66
N ALA A 276 -6.14 4.31 -13.91
CA ALA A 276 -6.18 4.54 -12.48
C ALA A 276 -5.22 3.62 -11.72
N THR A 277 -5.20 2.34 -12.08
CA THR A 277 -4.29 1.36 -11.49
C THR A 277 -2.84 1.58 -11.92
N TRP A 278 -2.60 2.06 -13.14
CA TRP A 278 -1.28 2.49 -13.58
C TRP A 278 -0.77 3.70 -12.79
N LEU A 279 -1.58 4.74 -12.64
CA LEU A 279 -1.21 5.95 -11.90
C LEU A 279 -0.75 5.60 -10.48
N TYR A 280 -1.46 4.70 -9.81
CA TYR A 280 -1.12 4.22 -8.47
C TYR A 280 0.20 3.42 -8.47
N LEU A 281 0.31 2.37 -9.29
CA LEU A 281 1.51 1.55 -9.40
C LEU A 281 2.74 2.41 -9.74
N ASN A 282 2.59 3.33 -10.68
CA ASN A 282 3.67 4.20 -11.11
C ASN A 282 4.09 5.19 -10.03
N ALA A 283 3.16 5.78 -9.27
CA ALA A 283 3.52 6.66 -8.16
C ALA A 283 4.36 5.92 -7.11
N CYS A 284 3.95 4.70 -6.73
CA CYS A 284 4.72 3.86 -5.81
C CYS A 284 6.11 3.53 -6.38
N GLY A 285 6.22 3.18 -7.67
CA GLY A 285 7.50 2.85 -8.31
C GLY A 285 8.42 4.05 -8.52
N LYS A 286 7.87 5.16 -9.02
CA LYS A 286 8.61 6.38 -9.37
C LYS A 286 9.06 7.16 -8.13
N GLY A 287 8.27 7.09 -7.04
CA GLY A 287 8.51 7.73 -5.75
C GLY A 287 8.93 6.74 -4.66
N GLU A 288 9.42 5.56 -5.04
CA GLU A 288 9.83 4.49 -4.12
C GLU A 288 10.84 4.94 -3.06
N GLU A 289 11.69 5.94 -3.35
CA GLU A 289 12.60 6.56 -2.38
C GLU A 289 11.89 7.33 -1.25
N CYS A 290 10.59 7.64 -1.42
CA CYS A 290 9.78 8.27 -0.38
C CYS A 290 9.24 7.25 0.64
N ILE A 291 9.11 5.97 0.26
CA ILE A 291 8.54 4.90 1.11
C ILE A 291 9.34 4.69 2.41
N PRO A 292 10.69 4.69 2.41
CA PRO A 292 11.49 4.61 3.64
C PRO A 292 11.21 5.72 4.68
N GLN A 293 10.50 6.78 4.31
CA GLN A 293 10.11 7.89 5.20
C GLN A 293 8.70 7.72 5.82
N THR A 294 8.02 6.62 5.53
CA THR A 294 6.67 6.31 6.03
C THR A 294 6.71 5.56 7.34
N TRP A 295 5.62 5.69 8.10
CA TRP A 295 5.43 4.98 9.36
C TRP A 295 5.44 3.46 9.21
N ASP A 296 4.98 2.98 8.05
CA ASP A 296 4.98 1.56 7.74
C ASP A 296 6.40 1.00 7.77
N MET A 297 7.39 1.74 7.26
CA MET A 297 8.78 1.28 7.23
C MET A 297 9.55 1.43 8.54
N PHE A 298 9.37 2.54 9.27
CA PHE A 298 10.20 2.78 10.47
C PHE A 298 9.56 2.27 11.77
N HIS A 299 8.26 2.00 11.79
CA HIS A 299 7.56 1.64 13.03
C HIS A 299 6.57 0.49 12.90
N GLU A 300 5.79 0.33 11.82
CA GLU A 300 4.86 -0.81 11.76
C GLU A 300 5.65 -2.13 11.70
N LYS A 301 5.22 -3.18 12.41
CA LYS A 301 5.88 -4.50 12.32
C LYS A 301 5.43 -5.23 11.03
N TRP A 302 6.12 -6.30 10.66
CA TRP A 302 5.74 -7.11 9.49
C TRP A 302 5.07 -8.40 9.96
N GLY A 303 3.75 -8.34 10.10
CA GLY A 303 2.88 -9.46 10.46
C GLY A 303 1.70 -9.61 9.52
N PHE A 304 0.71 -10.41 9.91
CA PHE A 304 -0.48 -10.72 9.10
C PHE A 304 -1.11 -9.48 8.46
N LEU A 305 -1.27 -8.40 9.25
CA LEU A 305 -1.92 -7.17 8.80
C LEU A 305 -1.32 -6.64 7.50
N VAL A 306 0.01 -6.60 7.41
CA VAL A 306 0.73 -6.08 6.23
C VAL A 306 0.95 -7.17 5.19
N ILE A 307 1.28 -8.39 5.62
CA ILE A 307 1.63 -9.50 4.73
C ILE A 307 0.40 -9.98 3.95
N PHE A 308 -0.68 -10.34 4.65
CA PHE A 308 -1.90 -10.83 4.01
C PHE A 308 -2.52 -9.75 3.12
N TRP A 309 -2.52 -8.50 3.57
CA TRP A 309 -3.09 -7.41 2.78
C TRP A 309 -2.33 -7.16 1.48
N ASN A 310 -1.01 -7.21 1.49
CA ASN A 310 -0.22 -6.99 0.26
C ASN A 310 -0.19 -8.21 -0.67
N PHE A 311 -0.28 -9.45 -0.14
CA PHE A 311 -0.40 -10.63 -1.02
C PHE A 311 -1.82 -10.79 -1.59
N ALA A 312 -2.84 -10.70 -0.75
CA ALA A 312 -4.21 -11.06 -1.11
C ALA A 312 -5.18 -9.86 -1.08
N GLY A 313 -5.18 -9.10 0.01
CA GLY A 313 -6.17 -8.03 0.25
C GLY A 313 -6.24 -7.01 -0.88
N VAL A 314 -5.18 -6.22 -1.09
CA VAL A 314 -5.09 -5.20 -2.15
C VAL A 314 -5.39 -5.78 -3.55
N PRO A 315 -4.67 -6.82 -4.04
CA PRO A 315 -4.83 -7.25 -5.42
C PRO A 315 -6.18 -7.85 -5.76
N PHE A 316 -6.87 -8.46 -4.80
CA PHE A 316 -8.13 -9.17 -5.07
C PHE A 316 -9.37 -8.50 -4.46
N SER A 317 -9.24 -7.37 -3.76
CA SER A 317 -10.40 -6.60 -3.27
C SER A 317 -10.50 -5.17 -3.81
N TYR A 318 -9.39 -4.57 -4.27
CA TYR A 318 -9.43 -3.19 -4.79
C TYR A 318 -9.88 -3.12 -6.25
N ILE A 319 -9.98 -4.28 -6.92
CA ILE A 319 -10.14 -4.37 -8.37
C ILE A 319 -11.51 -4.93 -8.80
N TYR A 320 -12.50 -4.97 -7.89
CA TYR A 320 -13.82 -5.53 -8.19
C TYR A 320 -14.53 -4.86 -9.37
N SER A 321 -14.27 -3.58 -9.67
CA SER A 321 -14.81 -2.94 -10.88
C SER A 321 -14.38 -3.66 -12.16
N VAL A 322 -13.13 -4.10 -12.25
CA VAL A 322 -12.61 -4.84 -13.42
C VAL A 322 -13.26 -6.21 -13.50
N VAL A 323 -13.38 -6.91 -12.37
CA VAL A 323 -14.02 -8.23 -12.30
C VAL A 323 -15.50 -8.13 -12.71
N TYR A 324 -16.21 -7.11 -12.24
CA TYR A 324 -17.59 -6.85 -12.65
C TYR A 324 -17.72 -6.62 -14.15
N MET A 325 -16.89 -5.73 -14.71
CA MET A 325 -16.90 -5.39 -16.13
C MET A 325 -16.47 -6.55 -17.04
N ALA A 326 -15.65 -7.48 -16.54
CA ALA A 326 -15.23 -8.67 -17.28
C ALA A 326 -16.38 -9.68 -17.46
N SER A 327 -17.33 -9.72 -16.53
CA SER A 327 -18.46 -10.66 -16.54
C SER A 327 -19.79 -10.02 -17.00
N ASN A 328 -19.80 -8.73 -17.31
CA ASN A 328 -21.02 -7.98 -17.63
C ASN A 328 -20.93 -7.19 -18.94
N HIS A 329 -22.09 -7.09 -19.60
CA HIS A 329 -22.24 -6.30 -20.81
C HIS A 329 -22.12 -4.79 -20.52
N PRO A 330 -21.48 -3.99 -21.40
CA PRO A 330 -21.27 -2.55 -21.20
C PRO A 330 -22.52 -1.72 -20.89
N SER A 331 -23.68 -2.13 -21.41
CA SER A 331 -24.96 -1.47 -21.16
C SER A 331 -25.37 -1.40 -19.68
N LYS A 332 -24.74 -2.18 -18.79
CA LYS A 332 -24.99 -2.13 -17.34
C LYS A 332 -24.21 -1.02 -16.61
N TYR A 333 -23.14 -0.52 -17.20
CA TYR A 333 -22.20 0.40 -16.53
C TYR A 333 -21.72 1.57 -17.40
N GLU A 334 -22.24 1.71 -18.62
CA GLU A 334 -21.89 2.81 -19.50
C GLU A 334 -22.47 4.15 -19.01
N PHE A 335 -21.73 5.22 -19.28
CA PHE A 335 -22.14 6.59 -19.01
C PHE A 335 -22.13 7.44 -20.28
N SER A 336 -22.69 8.64 -20.17
CA SER A 336 -22.54 9.67 -21.20
C SER A 336 -21.12 10.25 -21.21
N THR A 337 -20.69 10.76 -22.36
CA THR A 337 -19.35 11.38 -22.52
C THR A 337 -19.02 12.45 -21.47
N PRO A 338 -19.93 13.38 -21.10
CA PRO A 338 -19.65 14.35 -20.04
C PRO A 338 -19.33 13.71 -18.69
N VAL A 339 -19.99 12.60 -18.34
CA VAL A 339 -19.71 11.86 -17.10
C VAL A 339 -18.33 11.22 -17.15
N TYR A 340 -17.92 10.66 -18.30
CA TYR A 340 -16.54 10.17 -18.44
C TYR A 340 -15.50 11.29 -18.31
N VAL A 341 -15.73 12.45 -18.93
CA VAL A 341 -14.82 13.61 -18.80
C VAL A 341 -14.69 14.01 -17.32
N LEU A 342 -15.80 14.06 -16.59
CA LEU A 342 -15.79 14.36 -15.15
C LEU A 342 -15.05 13.29 -14.36
N LEU A 343 -15.29 12.01 -14.65
CA LEU A 343 -14.67 10.88 -13.95
C LEU A 343 -13.14 10.86 -14.13
N PHE A 344 -12.66 10.95 -15.37
CA PHE A 344 -11.22 11.02 -15.69
C PHE A 344 -10.59 12.31 -15.13
N GLY A 345 -11.26 13.45 -15.27
CA GLY A 345 -10.80 14.73 -14.72
C GLY A 345 -10.65 14.69 -13.20
N THR A 346 -11.60 14.05 -12.51
CA THR A 346 -11.56 13.86 -11.04
C THR A 346 -10.39 12.96 -10.65
N LEU A 347 -10.20 11.82 -11.33
CA LEU A 347 -9.07 10.91 -11.08
C LEU A 347 -7.73 11.63 -11.24
N LEU A 348 -7.52 12.34 -12.35
CA LEU A 348 -6.25 13.02 -12.64
C LEU A 348 -5.97 14.16 -11.65
N SER A 349 -7.00 14.91 -11.25
CA SER A 349 -6.88 15.99 -10.26
C SER A 349 -6.54 15.43 -8.88
N ALA A 350 -7.25 14.38 -8.44
CA ALA A 350 -6.96 13.70 -7.18
C ALA A 350 -5.56 13.08 -7.19
N TYR A 351 -5.17 12.43 -8.29
CA TYR A 351 -3.82 11.89 -8.47
C TYR A 351 -2.74 12.97 -8.33
N TYR A 352 -2.91 14.14 -8.96
CA TYR A 352 -1.95 15.23 -8.85
C TYR A 352 -1.76 15.67 -7.40
N ILE A 353 -2.85 15.89 -6.66
CA ILE A 353 -2.81 16.28 -5.24
C ILE A 353 -2.14 15.18 -4.41
N TRP A 354 -2.54 13.92 -4.61
CA TRP A 354 -2.00 12.80 -3.85
C TRP A 354 -0.50 12.61 -4.07
N ASP A 355 -0.06 12.51 -5.33
CA ASP A 355 1.34 12.29 -5.71
C ASP A 355 2.26 13.44 -5.24
N THR A 356 1.81 14.69 -5.46
CA THR A 356 2.60 15.87 -5.06
C THR A 356 2.59 16.09 -3.55
N SER A 357 1.47 15.93 -2.85
CA SER A 357 1.43 16.07 -1.38
C SER A 357 2.24 15.00 -0.65
N MET A 358 2.24 13.76 -1.15
CA MET A 358 3.05 12.67 -0.60
C MET A 358 4.54 12.91 -0.81
N SER A 359 4.94 13.33 -2.01
CA SER A 359 6.33 13.69 -2.30
C SER A 359 6.78 14.92 -1.52
N GLN A 360 5.95 15.96 -1.36
CA GLN A 360 6.27 17.13 -0.52
C GLN A 360 6.63 16.72 0.91
N LYS A 361 5.80 15.91 1.57
CA LYS A 361 6.07 15.44 2.95
C LYS A 361 7.37 14.65 3.03
N SER A 362 7.56 13.70 2.12
CA SER A 362 8.68 12.78 2.18
C SER A 362 10.00 13.47 1.82
N ARG A 363 9.99 14.33 0.79
CA ARG A 363 11.15 15.12 0.38
C ARG A 363 11.49 16.20 1.40
N PHE A 364 10.49 16.81 2.06
CA PHE A 364 10.73 17.68 3.22
C PHE A 364 11.49 16.95 4.32
N LYS A 365 11.05 15.74 4.71
CA LYS A 365 11.78 14.92 5.69
C LYS A 365 13.21 14.61 5.22
N MET A 366 13.41 14.30 3.95
CA MET A 366 14.76 14.02 3.42
C MET A 366 15.64 15.27 3.40
N GLN A 367 15.08 16.45 3.10
CA GLN A 367 15.78 17.74 3.14
C GLN A 367 16.22 18.08 4.56
N THR A 368 15.36 17.90 5.57
CA THR A 368 15.70 18.16 6.98
C THR A 368 16.74 17.19 7.54
N GLN A 369 16.87 16.02 6.90
CA GLN A 369 17.88 15.01 7.20
C GLN A 369 19.15 15.11 6.35
N GLY A 370 19.22 16.05 5.39
CA GLY A 370 20.38 16.18 4.50
C GLY A 370 20.62 14.99 3.56
N VAL A 371 19.62 14.13 3.35
CA VAL A 371 19.71 12.93 2.49
C VAL A 371 18.88 13.05 1.21
N PHE A 372 18.34 14.24 0.94
CA PHE A 372 17.55 14.48 -0.24
C PHE A 372 18.42 14.54 -1.49
N THR A 373 18.20 13.60 -2.41
CA THR A 373 18.67 13.70 -3.80
C THR A 373 17.45 13.58 -4.70
N TYR A 374 17.27 14.54 -5.60
CA TYR A 374 16.15 14.49 -6.54
C TYR A 374 16.36 13.36 -7.55
N ARG A 375 15.41 12.42 -7.57
CA ARG A 375 15.42 11.28 -8.50
C ARG A 375 14.59 11.61 -9.74
N LYS A 376 15.23 11.58 -10.91
CA LYS A 376 14.55 11.77 -12.20
C LYS A 376 13.87 10.46 -12.63
N THR A 377 12.62 10.28 -12.25
CA THR A 377 11.72 9.21 -12.74
C THR A 377 10.59 9.82 -13.60
N PHE A 378 9.73 9.00 -14.21
CA PHE A 378 8.71 9.48 -15.14
C PHE A 378 7.28 9.05 -14.75
N PRO A 379 6.27 9.94 -14.86
CA PRO A 379 6.39 11.39 -14.93
C PRO A 379 6.59 11.99 -13.52
N GLN A 380 7.43 13.01 -13.40
CA GLN A 380 7.53 13.81 -12.17
C GLN A 380 6.58 15.00 -12.28
N LEU A 381 5.64 15.10 -11.34
CA LEU A 381 4.67 16.19 -11.33
C LEU A 381 5.29 17.45 -10.70
N PRO A 382 4.99 18.65 -11.23
CA PRO A 382 5.48 19.91 -10.65
C PRO A 382 4.90 20.11 -9.24
N GLY A 383 5.61 20.87 -8.41
CA GLY A 383 5.16 21.17 -7.04
C GLY A 383 5.33 20.04 -6.03
N GLY A 384 5.85 18.88 -6.41
CA GLY A 384 6.17 17.77 -5.48
C GLY A 384 7.37 18.01 -4.57
N THR A 385 8.05 19.15 -4.67
CA THR A 385 9.18 19.53 -3.81
C THR A 385 9.09 21.01 -3.52
N ILE A 386 9.10 21.37 -2.24
CA ILE A 386 9.00 22.76 -1.81
C ILE A 386 10.41 23.28 -1.59
N GLU A 387 10.70 24.43 -2.18
CA GLU A 387 11.92 25.18 -1.93
C GLU A 387 11.69 26.10 -0.72
N ASN A 388 12.65 26.11 0.22
CA ASN A 388 12.55 26.89 1.47
C ASN A 388 11.21 26.71 2.21
N PRO A 389 10.81 25.46 2.53
CA PRO A 389 9.50 25.17 3.11
C PRO A 389 9.32 25.84 4.47
N LYS A 390 8.13 26.37 4.74
CA LYS A 390 7.71 26.81 6.08
C LYS A 390 7.46 25.61 6.99
N PHE A 391 7.98 25.67 8.22
CA PHE A 391 7.82 24.62 9.22
C PHE A 391 7.76 25.18 10.64
N ILE A 392 7.22 24.38 11.55
CA ILE A 392 7.35 24.59 13.00
C ILE A 392 8.56 23.78 13.48
N GLN A 393 9.53 24.44 14.09
CA GLN A 393 10.61 23.76 14.81
C GLN A 393 10.07 23.33 16.17
N THR A 394 10.05 22.03 16.42
CA THR A 394 9.50 21.47 17.67
C THR A 394 10.57 21.38 18.77
N ALA A 395 10.15 21.43 20.03
CA ALA A 395 10.98 21.14 21.21
C ALA A 395 11.48 19.69 21.23
N HIS A 396 10.75 18.78 20.57
CA HIS A 396 11.20 17.40 20.32
C HIS A 396 12.47 17.35 19.46
N GLY A 397 12.73 18.39 18.66
CA GLY A 397 13.86 18.50 17.73
C GLY A 397 13.45 18.33 16.28
N ASN A 398 12.32 17.67 16.01
CA ASN A 398 11.76 17.50 14.66
C ASN A 398 11.11 18.77 14.10
N ARG A 399 10.76 18.74 12.82
CA ARG A 399 10.06 19.84 12.13
C ARG A 399 8.71 19.39 11.59
N LEU A 400 7.69 20.21 11.78
CA LEU A 400 6.34 19.99 11.24
C LEU A 400 6.11 20.88 10.02
N LEU A 401 5.81 20.30 8.86
CA LEU A 401 5.58 21.03 7.61
C LEU A 401 4.25 21.78 7.64
N ILE A 402 4.27 23.09 7.39
CA ILE A 402 3.09 23.96 7.31
C ILE A 402 3.02 24.70 5.96
N ASP A 403 3.47 24.03 4.89
CA ASP A 403 3.61 24.61 3.55
C ASP A 403 3.07 23.67 2.46
N GLY A 404 2.87 24.19 1.25
CA GLY A 404 2.30 23.45 0.14
C GLY A 404 0.90 22.92 0.46
N TRP A 405 0.63 21.65 0.13
CA TRP A 405 -0.67 21.02 0.44
C TRP A 405 -0.93 20.91 1.95
N TRP A 406 0.14 20.79 2.74
CA TRP A 406 0.08 20.61 4.19
C TRP A 406 -0.24 21.90 4.95
N ALA A 407 -0.30 23.05 4.26
CA ALA A 407 -0.83 24.30 4.79
C ALA A 407 -2.38 24.34 4.79
N TRP A 408 -3.03 23.54 3.94
CA TRP A 408 -4.47 23.58 3.74
C TRP A 408 -5.20 22.55 4.61
N SER A 409 -4.63 21.35 4.74
CA SER A 409 -5.14 20.34 5.66
C SER A 409 -4.00 19.47 6.19
N ARG A 410 -4.26 18.79 7.31
CA ARG A 410 -3.28 17.89 7.94
C ARG A 410 -3.12 16.55 7.21
N LYS A 411 -4.04 16.19 6.32
CA LYS A 411 -4.03 14.94 5.52
C LYS A 411 -4.56 15.15 4.09
N PRO A 412 -3.97 16.05 3.30
CA PRO A 412 -4.43 16.31 1.92
C PRO A 412 -4.30 15.07 1.05
N ASN A 413 -3.26 14.27 1.31
CA ASN A 413 -3.04 13.00 0.66
C ASN A 413 -4.18 12.00 0.94
N TYR A 414 -4.75 11.94 2.15
CA TYR A 414 -5.80 10.94 2.45
C TYR A 414 -7.10 11.25 1.72
N VAL A 415 -7.49 12.53 1.62
CA VAL A 415 -8.68 12.93 0.86
C VAL A 415 -8.50 12.58 -0.61
N ALA A 416 -7.36 12.95 -1.19
CA ALA A 416 -7.08 12.68 -2.59
C ALA A 416 -7.02 11.16 -2.89
N ASP A 417 -6.40 10.38 -2.01
CA ASP A 417 -6.36 8.91 -2.13
C ASP A 417 -7.77 8.30 -2.06
N TRP A 418 -8.58 8.76 -1.11
CA TRP A 418 -9.96 8.32 -0.99
C TRP A 418 -10.79 8.71 -2.22
N THR A 419 -10.65 9.94 -2.74
CA THR A 419 -11.32 10.35 -3.98
C THR A 419 -10.96 9.43 -5.14
N MET A 420 -9.68 9.06 -5.30
CA MET A 420 -9.30 8.05 -6.29
C MET A 420 -9.99 6.71 -6.02
N SER A 421 -9.94 6.18 -4.79
CA SER A 421 -10.62 4.92 -4.45
C SER A 421 -12.13 4.94 -4.75
N PHE A 422 -12.78 6.07 -4.50
CA PHE A 422 -14.19 6.26 -4.76
C PHE A 422 -14.46 6.22 -6.27
N THR A 423 -13.64 6.90 -7.07
CA THR A 423 -13.78 6.87 -8.53
C THR A 423 -13.56 5.48 -9.13
N TRP A 424 -12.77 4.61 -8.49
CA TRP A 424 -12.59 3.22 -8.93
C TRP A 424 -13.89 2.43 -8.80
N GLY A 425 -14.65 2.62 -7.72
CA GLY A 425 -16.02 2.07 -7.61
C GLY A 425 -17.01 2.78 -8.54
N LEU A 426 -16.97 4.12 -8.58
CA LEU A 426 -17.89 4.95 -9.36
C LEU A 426 -17.82 4.68 -10.87
N CYS A 427 -16.70 4.15 -11.36
CA CYS A 427 -16.57 3.80 -12.78
C CYS A 427 -17.54 2.70 -13.24
N ILE A 428 -18.27 2.02 -12.34
CA ILE A 428 -19.38 1.12 -12.70
C ILE A 428 -20.77 1.63 -12.25
N GLY A 429 -20.83 2.83 -11.68
CA GLY A 429 -22.07 3.53 -11.38
C GLY A 429 -22.88 2.81 -10.32
N ALA A 430 -24.20 2.70 -10.51
CA ALA A 430 -25.09 2.04 -9.57
C ALA A 430 -25.29 0.54 -9.85
N ALA A 431 -24.47 -0.07 -10.72
CA ALA A 431 -24.69 -1.44 -11.18
C ALA A 431 -24.60 -2.47 -10.04
N THR A 432 -23.69 -2.26 -9.09
CA THR A 432 -23.57 -3.05 -7.86
C THR A 432 -22.85 -2.25 -6.76
N PRO A 433 -23.17 -2.47 -5.48
CA PRO A 433 -22.42 -1.86 -4.37
C PRO A 433 -21.03 -2.48 -4.15
N ILE A 434 -20.75 -3.68 -4.68
CA ILE A 434 -19.52 -4.44 -4.33
C ILE A 434 -18.23 -3.66 -4.67
N PRO A 435 -18.09 -3.00 -5.84
CA PRO A 435 -16.87 -2.25 -6.14
C PRO A 435 -16.64 -1.02 -5.25
N TYR A 436 -17.66 -0.53 -4.55
CA TYR A 436 -17.50 0.51 -3.53
C TYR A 436 -16.92 -0.01 -2.22
N PHE A 437 -16.82 -1.34 -2.03
CA PHE A 437 -16.18 -1.96 -0.88
C PHE A 437 -14.79 -1.35 -0.63
N TYR A 438 -13.97 -1.22 -1.67
CA TYR A 438 -12.64 -0.61 -1.54
C TYR A 438 -12.74 0.79 -0.93
N SER A 439 -13.57 1.67 -1.51
CA SER A 439 -13.68 3.06 -1.03
C SER A 439 -14.20 3.15 0.41
N VAL A 440 -15.22 2.35 0.75
CA VAL A 440 -15.82 2.33 2.09
C VAL A 440 -14.85 1.76 3.12
N PHE A 441 -14.22 0.63 2.82
CA PHE A 441 -13.18 0.06 3.67
C PHE A 441 -12.03 1.06 3.86
N PHE A 442 -11.59 1.69 2.77
CA PHE A 442 -10.44 2.57 2.79
C PHE A 442 -10.70 3.83 3.61
N ILE A 443 -11.87 4.47 3.53
CA ILE A 443 -12.15 5.64 4.37
C ILE A 443 -12.20 5.29 5.86
N VAL A 444 -12.75 4.13 6.23
CA VAL A 444 -12.76 3.66 7.62
C VAL A 444 -11.32 3.48 8.13
N VAL A 445 -10.46 2.84 7.33
CA VAL A 445 -9.04 2.66 7.66
C VAL A 445 -8.31 4.00 7.72
N LEU A 446 -8.56 4.93 6.80
CA LEU A 446 -7.93 6.25 6.78
C LEU A 446 -8.32 7.10 8.00
N ILE A 447 -9.59 7.07 8.41
CA ILE A 447 -10.07 7.77 9.62
C ILE A 447 -9.41 7.18 10.86
N HIS A 448 -9.42 5.85 11.01
CA HIS A 448 -8.74 5.17 12.12
C HIS A 448 -7.24 5.47 12.16
N ARG A 449 -6.57 5.40 11.00
CA ARG A 449 -5.14 5.72 10.86
C ARG A 449 -4.83 7.18 11.18
N CYS A 450 -5.73 8.09 10.82
CA CYS A 450 -5.60 9.52 11.11
C CYS A 450 -5.73 9.80 12.61
N GLY A 451 -6.70 9.18 13.28
CA GLY A 451 -6.86 9.29 14.74
C GLY A 451 -5.59 8.88 15.50
N ARG A 452 -5.08 7.68 15.21
CA ARG A 452 -3.86 7.15 15.83
C ARG A 452 -2.63 8.04 15.59
N ASP A 453 -2.48 8.55 14.37
CA ASP A 453 -1.38 9.45 14.03
C ASP A 453 -1.47 10.77 14.81
N PHE A 454 -2.67 11.33 14.97
CA PHE A 454 -2.89 12.58 15.71
C PHE A 454 -2.70 12.41 17.21
N GLU A 455 -3.21 11.34 17.81
CA GLU A 455 -2.97 11.00 19.22
C GLU A 455 -1.47 10.87 19.49
N ARG A 456 -0.75 10.15 18.61
CA ARG A 456 0.70 10.03 18.72
C ARG A 456 1.42 11.35 18.55
N CYS A 457 1.01 12.19 17.59
CA CYS A 457 1.61 13.51 17.38
C CYS A 457 1.35 14.44 18.58
N ALA A 458 0.17 14.38 19.20
CA ALA A 458 -0.16 15.12 20.40
C ALA A 458 0.75 14.70 21.57
N VAL A 459 0.95 13.40 21.79
CA VAL A 459 1.88 12.90 22.81
C VAL A 459 3.33 13.27 22.49
N LYS A 460 3.73 13.18 21.22
CA LYS A 460 5.12 13.39 20.78
C LYS A 460 5.55 14.85 20.82
N TYR A 461 4.69 15.76 20.37
CA TYR A 461 5.04 17.18 20.18
C TYR A 461 4.34 18.13 21.15
N GLY A 462 3.31 17.70 21.90
CA GLY A 462 2.65 18.50 22.93
C GLY A 462 2.19 19.87 22.40
N LYS A 463 2.66 20.95 23.01
CA LYS A 463 2.32 22.34 22.63
C LYS A 463 2.63 22.68 21.18
N ASP A 464 3.67 22.07 20.59
CA ASP A 464 3.99 22.31 19.18
C ASP A 464 2.94 21.66 18.25
N TRP A 465 2.30 20.57 18.70
CA TRP A 465 1.16 19.98 17.98
C TRP A 465 -0.09 20.83 18.09
N GLU A 466 -0.37 21.40 19.27
CA GLU A 466 -1.48 22.33 19.47
C GLU A 466 -1.33 23.54 18.53
N ARG A 467 -0.14 24.16 18.52
CA ARG A 467 0.20 25.24 17.58
C ARG A 467 0.07 24.81 16.12
N TYR A 468 0.50 23.60 15.77
CA TYR A 468 0.32 23.06 14.43
C TYR A 468 -1.17 22.96 14.06
N CYS A 469 -2.00 22.53 15.00
CA CYS A 469 -3.43 22.42 14.81
C CYS A 469 -4.15 23.77 14.72
N GLU A 470 -3.63 24.82 15.35
CA GLU A 470 -4.13 26.19 15.19
C GLU A 470 -3.81 26.75 13.79
N ILE A 471 -2.59 26.48 13.28
CA ILE A 471 -2.15 26.96 11.96
C ILE A 471 -2.86 26.20 10.84
N VAL A 472 -3.02 24.87 10.99
CA VAL A 472 -3.67 24.00 10.01
C VAL A 472 -4.89 23.34 10.66
N PRO A 473 -6.03 24.06 10.75
CA PRO A 473 -7.18 23.63 11.55
C PRO A 473 -7.92 22.42 10.96
N TYR A 474 -7.84 22.21 9.65
CA TYR A 474 -8.60 21.17 8.95
C TYR A 474 -7.85 19.84 8.91
N LYS A 475 -8.53 18.75 9.24
CA LYS A 475 -7.97 17.40 9.20
C LYS A 475 -7.90 16.89 7.75
N PHE A 476 -8.99 17.03 7.02
CA PHE A 476 -9.17 16.44 5.69
C PHE A 476 -9.52 17.50 4.65
N ILE A 477 -10.74 18.03 4.73
CA ILE A 477 -11.31 18.94 3.72
C ILE A 477 -11.38 20.34 4.34
N PRO A 478 -10.64 21.32 3.76
CA PRO A 478 -10.71 22.69 4.22
C PRO A 478 -12.15 23.21 4.31
N TYR A 479 -12.47 23.89 5.40
CA TYR A 479 -13.80 24.46 5.70
C TYR A 479 -14.93 23.44 5.94
N VAL A 480 -14.63 22.14 6.00
CA VAL A 480 -15.61 21.07 6.30
C VAL A 480 -15.20 20.28 7.53
N TYR A 481 -13.98 19.72 7.53
CA TYR A 481 -13.45 18.84 8.59
C TYR A 481 -11.92 18.80 8.55
#